data_AF-A0A959KLW6-F1
#
_entry.id   AF-A0A959KLW6-F1
#
_cell.length_a   1.000
_cell.length_b   1.000
_cell.length_c   1.000
_cell.angle_alpha   90.00
_cell.angle_beta   90.00
_cell.angle_gamma   90.00
#
_symmetry.space_group_name_H-M   'P 1'
#
loop_
_entity.id
_entity.type
_entity.pdbx_description
1 polymer ?
#
loop_
_entity_poly.entity_id
_entity_poly.type
_entity_poly.pdbx_seq_one_letter_code
_entity_poly.pdbx_strand_id
1 'polypeptide(L)' 'RLSIFDPNGRLLRQESFRGNEYQLQRQNLASGTYFYRLETAGQLIQSGKMIVH' A
#
# COMPACT_ATOMS: atom_id res chain seq x y z
N ARG A 1 2.62 -9.07 1.61
CA ARG A 1 2.04 -8.42 0.41
C ARG A 1 1.56 -7.03 0.81
N LEU A 2 2.00 -5.99 0.11
CA LEU A 2 1.51 -4.62 0.22
C LEU A 2 0.57 -4.34 -0.95
N SER A 3 -0.58 -3.75 -0.68
CA SER A 3 -1.52 -3.26 -1.68
C SER A 3 -1.86 -1.80 -1.40
N ILE A 4 -1.91 -0.96 -2.44
CA ILE A 4 -2.22 0.47 -2.35
C ILE A 4 -3.44 0.77 -3.21
N PHE A 5 -4.38 1.51 -2.64
CA PHE A 5 -5.66 1.87 -3.22
C PHE A 5 -5.83 3.38 -3.29
N ASP A 6 -6.52 3.85 -4.32
CA ASP A 6 -7.03 5.23 -4.36
C ASP A 6 -8.27 5.39 -3.45
N PRO A 7 -8.77 6.62 -3.23
CA PRO A 7 -9.94 6.85 -2.36
C PRO A 7 -11.23 6.17 -2.82
N ASN A 8 -11.32 5.78 -4.09
CA ASN A 8 -12.46 5.04 -4.63
C ASN A 8 -12.31 3.52 -4.44
N GLY A 9 -11.24 3.07 -3.76
CA GLY A 9 -10.96 1.66 -3.52
C GLY A 9 -10.32 0.94 -4.72
N ARG A 10 -9.91 1.65 -5.77
CA ARG A 10 -9.25 1.03 -6.92
C ARG A 10 -7.81 0.68 -6.56
N LEU A 11 -7.42 -0.56 -6.80
CA LEU A 11 -6.04 -1.03 -6.60
C LEU A 11 -5.12 -0.33 -7.62
N LEU A 12 -4.12 0.40 -7.12
CA LEU A 12 -3.13 1.09 -7.92
C LEU A 12 -1.80 0.35 -7.98
N ARG A 13 -1.44 -0.35 -6.89
CA ARG A 13 -0.15 -1.02 -6.77
C ARG A 13 -0.26 -2.22 -5.84
N GLN A 14 0.42 -3.29 -6.19
CA GLN A 14 0.54 -4.48 -5.36
C GLN A 14 1.95 -5.05 -5.45
N GLU A 15 2.57 -5.30 -4.31
CA GLU A 15 3.94 -5.81 -4.22
C GLU A 15 4.07 -6.89 -3.16
N SER A 16 4.88 -7.89 -3.47
CA SER A 16 5.27 -8.92 -2.52
C SER A 16 6.69 -8.64 -2.05
N PHE A 17 6.90 -8.69 -0.74
CA PHE A 17 8.21 -8.51 -0.12
C PHE A 17 8.40 -9.53 1.00
N ARG A 18 9.65 -9.73 1.40
CA ARG A 18 10.05 -10.61 2.51
C ARG A 18 10.82 -9.79 3.54
N GLY A 19 10.74 -10.18 4.81
CA GLY A 19 11.34 -9.45 5.92
C GLY A 19 10.34 -8.56 6.66
N ASN A 20 10.86 -7.83 7.64
CA ASN A 20 10.11 -6.94 8.54
C ASN A 20 10.15 -5.47 8.12
N GLU A 21 10.91 -5.13 7.09
CA GLU A 21 11.04 -3.77 6.58
C GLU A 21 10.72 -3.73 5.09
N TYR A 22 10.08 -2.64 4.66
CA TYR A 22 9.77 -2.39 3.25
C TYR A 22 9.79 -0.90 2.96
N GLN A 23 10.57 -0.49 1.95
CA GLN A 23 10.62 0.88 1.49
C GLN A 23 9.72 1.06 0.26
N LEU A 24 8.62 1.80 0.43
CA LEU A 24 7.74 2.15 -0.67
C LEU A 24 8.30 3.32 -1.47
N GLN A 25 8.71 3.06 -2.71
CA GLN A 25 9.10 4.13 -3.64
C GLN A 25 7.86 4.81 -4.21
N ARG A 26 7.75 6.14 -4.07
CA ARG A 26 6.60 6.94 -4.58
C ARG A 26 6.26 6.65 -6.04
N GLN A 27 7.28 6.54 -6.90
CA GLN A 27 7.13 6.40 -8.35
C GLN A 27 6.10 7.41 -8.91
N ASN A 28 5.07 6.93 -9.59
CA ASN A 28 4.05 7.76 -10.25
C ASN A 28 2.82 8.03 -9.37
N LEU A 29 2.92 7.82 -8.05
CA LEU A 29 1.85 8.22 -7.14
C LEU A 29 1.80 9.76 -7.05
N ALA A 30 0.73 10.32 -7.62
CA ALA A 30 0.42 11.73 -7.50
C ALA A 30 0.23 12.13 -6.02
N SER A 31 0.28 13.44 -5.76
CA SER A 31 -0.05 13.94 -4.43
C SER A 31 -1.53 13.68 -4.13
N GLY A 32 -1.83 13.22 -2.93
CA GLY A 32 -3.20 12.85 -2.54
C GLY A 32 -3.29 11.84 -1.41
N THR A 33 -4.52 11.38 -1.18
CA THR A 33 -4.83 10.37 -0.17
C THR A 33 -4.87 8.99 -0.80
N TYR A 34 -4.26 8.02 -0.12
CA TYR A 34 -4.26 6.61 -0.48
C TYR A 34 -4.56 5.75 0.73
N PHE A 35 -4.95 4.51 0.48
CA PHE A 35 -5.09 3.49 1.51
C PHE A 35 -4.12 2.34 1.23
N TYR A 36 -3.45 1.83 2.26
CA TYR A 36 -2.61 0.66 2.12
C TYR A 36 -3.13 -0.52 2.93
N ARG A 37 -2.76 -1.72 2.49
CA ARG A 37 -3.07 -2.98 3.14
C ARG A 37 -1.85 -3.88 3.12
N LEU A 38 -1.48 -4.41 4.28
CA LEU A 38 -0.43 -5.39 4.48
C LEU A 38 -1.05 -6.73 4.84
N GLU A 39 -0.73 -7.75 4.05
CA GLU A 39 -1.28 -9.09 4.20
C GLU A 39 -0.17 -10.15 4.19
N THR A 40 -0.32 -11.19 5.00
CA THR A 40 0.52 -12.40 4.99
C THR A 40 -0.37 -13.63 4.96
N ALA A 41 -0.04 -14.62 4.13
CA ALA A 41 -0.82 -15.86 4.00
C ALA A 41 -2.35 -15.64 3.86
N GLY A 42 -2.77 -14.56 3.19
CA GLY A 42 -4.18 -14.20 3.02
C GLY A 42 -4.84 -13.49 4.22
N GLN A 43 -4.12 -13.33 5.33
CA GLN A 43 -4.59 -12.63 6.52
C GLN A 43 -4.13 -11.16 6.51
N LEU A 44 -5.05 -10.25 6.82
CA LEU A 44 -4.76 -8.84 7.04
C LEU A 44 -3.90 -8.69 8.31
N ILE A 45 -2.71 -8.14 8.15
CA ILE A 45 -1.83 -7.78 9.27
C ILE A 45 -2.10 -6.33 9.69
N GLN A 46 -2.17 -5.43 8.71
CA GLN A 46 -2.29 -3.99 8.98
C GLN A 46 -2.90 -3.27 7.78
N SER A 47 -3.59 -2.17 8.04
CA SER A 47 -4.03 -1.23 7.03
C SER A 47 -3.92 0.20 7.56
N GLY A 48 -3.99 1.17 6.66
CA GLY A 48 -3.97 2.57 7.06
C GLY A 48 -4.15 3.53 5.90
N LYS A 49 -4.20 4.80 6.25
CA LYS A 49 -4.24 5.93 5.32
C LYS A 49 -2.82 6.45 5.12
N MET A 50 -2.47 6.75 3.88
CA MET A 50 -1.22 7.39 3.49
C MET A 50 -1.55 8.71 2.78
N ILE A 51 -0.84 9.77 3.12
CA ILE A 51 -0.93 11.07 2.43
C ILE A 51 0.39 11.31 1.74
N VAL A 52 0.33 11.52 0.42
CA VAL A 52 1.50 11.84 -0.40
C VAL A 52 1.44 13.32 -0.75
N HIS A 53 2.52 14.05 -0.49
CA HIS A 53 2.67 15.47 -0.81
C HIS A 53 3.48 15.68 -2.10
#